data_AF-A0A432XS17-F1
#
_entry.id   AF-A0A432XS17-F1
#
_cell.length_a   1.000
_cell.length_b   1.000
_cell.length_c   1.000
_cell.angle_alpha   90.00
_cell.angle_beta   90.00
_cell.angle_gamma   90.00
#
_symmetry.space_group_name_H-M   'P 1'
#
loop_
_entity.id
_entity.type
_entity.pdbx_description
1 polymer ?
#
loop_
_entity_poly.entity_id
_entity_poly.type
_entity_poly.pdbx_seq_one_letter_code
_entity_poly.pdbx_strand_id
1 'polypeptide(L)'
;MSKRQDFQSWIETTAAATQPEPVPEWPRETTFRQRTAVTATSWWQRPFVPMASLACSALAVLAVVTQLQVEVTGQGFNVHFGGGLSEQQLQAAVDEKMAALAAEQQLQLANYAANLRQDFSDDVAAANQQLVNYVLTTNRNERQEDMEDLIRYVNAQREDDQVYLAHQLSQVTGQLLEQDGL
;
A
#
# COMPACT_ATOMS: atom_id res chain seq x y z
N MET A 1 21.05 79.62 -81.38
CA MET A 1 19.65 79.17 -81.19
C MET A 1 19.29 77.87 -81.92
N SER A 2 20.11 77.36 -82.86
CA SER A 2 19.81 76.15 -83.67
C SER A 2 19.59 74.85 -82.88
N LYS A 3 20.39 74.58 -81.84
CA LYS A 3 20.36 73.28 -81.12
C LYS A 3 19.01 72.91 -80.48
N ARG A 4 18.17 73.89 -80.13
CA ARG A 4 16.83 73.61 -79.57
C ARG A 4 15.83 73.17 -80.63
N GLN A 5 15.93 73.73 -81.84
CA GLN A 5 15.04 73.38 -82.95
C GLN A 5 15.39 71.99 -83.51
N ASP A 6 16.69 71.66 -83.55
CA ASP A 6 17.17 70.34 -83.98
C ASP A 6 16.75 69.22 -83.01
N PHE A 7 16.72 69.51 -81.70
CA PHE A 7 16.27 68.56 -80.70
C PHE A 7 14.75 68.34 -80.74
N GLN A 8 13.99 69.41 -81.00
CA GLN A 8 12.54 69.32 -81.08
C GLN A 8 12.10 68.50 -82.30
N SER A 9 12.71 68.72 -83.47
CA SER A 9 12.43 67.93 -84.66
C SER A 9 12.84 66.45 -84.50
N TRP A 10 13.94 66.19 -83.77
CA TRP A 10 14.34 64.82 -83.45
C TRP A 10 13.32 64.09 -82.57
N ILE A 11 12.78 64.75 -81.54
CA ILE A 11 11.72 64.16 -80.70
C ILE A 11 10.47 63.88 -81.51
N GLU A 12 10.02 64.83 -82.34
CA GLU A 12 8.83 64.68 -83.16
C GLU A 12 8.96 63.52 -84.16
N THR A 13 10.13 63.37 -84.79
CA THR A 13 10.41 62.27 -85.73
C THR A 13 10.48 60.92 -85.02
N THR A 14 11.07 60.88 -83.82
CA THR A 14 11.19 59.64 -83.02
C THR A 14 9.84 59.20 -82.46
N ALA A 15 9.00 60.14 -82.03
CA ALA A 15 7.65 59.86 -81.56
C ALA A 15 6.72 59.36 -82.68
N ALA A 16 6.85 59.92 -83.89
CA ALA A 16 6.06 59.51 -85.04
C ALA A 16 6.45 58.12 -85.60
N ALA A 17 7.66 57.63 -85.31
CA ALA A 17 8.19 56.35 -85.80
C ALA A 17 7.76 55.15 -84.95
N THR A 18 6.49 55.07 -84.55
CA THR A 18 5.98 53.89 -83.81
C THR A 18 5.77 52.72 -84.78
N GLN A 19 6.74 51.80 -84.85
CA GLN A 19 6.56 50.56 -85.60
C GLN A 19 5.88 49.49 -84.70
N PRO A 20 4.93 48.72 -85.24
CA PRO A 20 4.37 47.58 -84.50
C PRO A 20 5.41 46.44 -84.44
N GLU A 21 6.03 46.26 -83.29
CA GLU A 21 6.87 45.09 -82.97
C GLU A 21 5.95 43.87 -82.74
N PRO A 22 6.16 42.72 -83.39
CA PRO A 22 5.38 41.51 -83.12
C PRO A 22 5.71 40.99 -81.71
N VAL A 23 4.68 40.94 -80.86
CA VAL A 23 4.80 40.43 -79.49
C VAL A 23 5.00 38.90 -79.53
N PRO A 24 5.96 38.34 -78.76
CA PRO A 24 6.18 36.90 -78.74
C PRO A 24 4.92 36.14 -78.31
N GLU A 25 4.67 35.00 -78.94
CA GLU A 25 3.53 34.13 -78.61
C GLU A 25 3.68 33.60 -77.19
N TRP A 26 2.96 34.17 -76.23
CA TRP A 26 2.95 33.70 -74.85
C TRP A 26 1.96 32.52 -74.71
N PRO A 27 2.41 31.29 -74.43
CA PRO A 27 1.52 30.16 -74.19
C PRO A 27 0.90 30.27 -72.79
N ARG A 28 -0.28 30.89 -72.74
CA ARG A 28 -1.09 31.10 -71.52
C ARG A 28 -1.46 29.77 -70.83
N GLU A 29 -1.53 28.72 -71.63
CA GLU A 29 -1.88 27.34 -71.24
C GLU A 29 -0.88 26.73 -70.24
N THR A 30 0.41 27.09 -70.34
CA THR A 30 1.49 26.49 -69.53
C THR A 30 1.81 27.30 -68.28
N THR A 31 1.33 28.55 -68.19
CA THR A 31 1.64 29.43 -67.06
C THR A 31 0.82 29.10 -65.82
N PHE A 32 -0.42 28.59 -65.99
CA PHE A 32 -1.37 28.41 -64.89
C PHE A 32 -1.83 26.96 -64.65
N ARG A 33 -1.50 26.01 -65.55
CA ARG A 33 -1.73 24.61 -65.24
C ARG A 33 -0.65 24.15 -64.27
N GLN A 34 -1.04 24.05 -63.00
CA GLN A 34 -0.37 23.30 -61.96
C GLN A 34 0.34 22.10 -62.59
N ARG A 35 1.66 22.06 -62.45
CA ARG A 35 2.50 20.95 -62.86
C ARG A 35 2.06 19.72 -62.07
N THR A 36 1.04 19.01 -62.56
CA THR A 36 0.72 17.62 -62.21
C THR A 36 1.76 16.70 -62.85
N ALA A 37 3.04 17.02 -62.63
CA ALA A 37 4.12 16.08 -62.84
C ALA A 37 4.54 15.66 -61.44
N VAL A 38 4.47 14.35 -61.20
CA VAL A 38 5.03 13.64 -60.05
C VAL A 38 6.48 14.09 -59.87
N THR A 39 6.66 15.20 -59.16
CA THR A 39 7.96 15.66 -58.70
C THR A 39 8.07 14.99 -57.35
N ALA A 40 8.98 14.01 -57.23
CA ALA A 40 9.20 13.31 -55.97
C ALA A 40 9.42 14.36 -54.87
N THR A 41 8.41 14.56 -54.03
CA THR A 41 8.45 15.53 -52.93
C THR A 41 9.64 15.16 -52.06
N SER A 42 10.52 16.12 -51.82
CA SER A 42 11.65 15.95 -50.92
C SER A 42 11.15 15.46 -49.55
N TRP A 43 11.99 14.71 -48.83
CA TRP A 43 11.61 14.10 -47.55
C TRP A 43 11.08 15.12 -46.52
N TRP A 44 11.51 16.39 -46.62
CA TRP A 44 11.08 17.50 -45.78
C TRP A 44 9.73 18.14 -46.19
N GLN A 45 9.26 17.92 -47.41
CA GLN A 45 7.96 18.39 -47.91
C GLN A 45 6.83 17.36 -47.73
N ARG A 46 7.14 16.23 -47.09
CA ARG A 46 6.13 15.22 -46.78
C ARG A 46 5.10 15.81 -45.80
N PRO A 47 3.80 15.55 -45.97
CA PRO A 47 2.73 16.17 -45.19
C PRO A 47 2.81 15.88 -43.68
N PHE A 48 3.57 14.87 -43.27
CA PHE A 48 3.81 14.56 -41.85
C PHE A 48 4.74 15.57 -41.16
N VAL A 49 5.70 16.16 -41.89
CA VAL A 49 6.68 17.11 -41.32
C VAL A 49 6.01 18.39 -40.78
N PRO A 50 5.12 19.09 -41.52
CA PRO A 50 4.43 20.27 -40.99
C PRO A 50 3.44 19.92 -39.87
N MET A 51 2.83 18.74 -39.89
CA MET A 51 1.96 18.29 -38.80
C MET A 51 2.76 18.00 -37.53
N ALA A 52 3.94 17.39 -37.66
CA ALA A 52 4.84 17.13 -36.54
C ALA A 52 5.40 18.44 -35.95
N SER A 53 5.74 19.43 -36.79
CA SER A 53 6.20 20.73 -36.29
C SER A 53 5.10 21.50 -35.56
N LEU A 54 3.85 21.42 -36.05
CA LEU A 54 2.68 22.01 -35.37
C LEU A 54 2.36 21.28 -34.05
N ALA A 55 2.42 19.95 -34.03
CA ALA A 55 2.24 19.20 -32.79
C ALA A 55 3.34 19.52 -31.77
N CYS A 56 4.59 19.63 -32.22
CA CYS A 56 5.73 19.99 -31.38
C CYS A 56 5.61 21.42 -30.82
N SER A 57 5.18 22.39 -31.62
CA SER A 57 4.97 23.76 -31.14
C SER A 57 3.79 23.86 -30.17
N ALA A 58 2.69 23.15 -30.43
CA ALA A 58 1.57 23.06 -29.50
C ALA A 58 2.01 22.43 -28.16
N LEU A 59 2.78 21.34 -28.21
CA LEU A 59 3.37 20.72 -27.01
C LEU A 59 4.30 21.66 -26.26
N ALA A 60 5.13 22.43 -26.97
CA ALA A 60 6.03 23.40 -26.34
C ALA A 60 5.26 24.50 -25.61
N VAL A 61 4.18 25.02 -26.21
CA VAL A 61 3.30 26.01 -25.54
C VAL A 61 2.64 25.40 -24.31
N LEU A 62 2.13 24.17 -24.41
CA LEU A 62 1.53 23.46 -23.27
C LEU A 62 2.55 23.22 -22.16
N ALA A 63 3.78 22.84 -22.49
CA ALA A 63 4.86 22.64 -21.52
C ALA A 63 5.21 23.94 -20.78
N VAL A 64 5.21 25.08 -21.47
CA VAL A 64 5.44 26.39 -20.85
C VAL A 64 4.29 26.79 -19.94
N VAL A 65 3.03 26.62 -20.37
CA VAL A 65 1.84 26.97 -19.56
C VAL A 65 1.73 26.09 -18.31
N THR A 66 2.06 24.80 -18.43
CA THR A 66 1.99 23.84 -17.33
C THR A 66 3.24 23.83 -16.44
N GLN A 67 4.25 24.65 -16.78
CA GLN A 67 5.58 24.65 -16.15
C GLN A 67 6.15 23.23 -16.00
N LEU A 68 6.12 22.47 -17.09
CA LEU A 68 6.57 21.09 -17.13
C LEU A 68 8.06 21.00 -16.78
N GLN A 69 8.38 20.36 -15.66
CA GLN A 69 9.75 20.02 -15.28
C GLN A 69 9.95 18.52 -15.45
N VAL A 70 10.85 18.16 -16.36
CA VAL A 70 11.24 16.76 -16.61
C VAL A 70 12.62 16.55 -16.01
N GLU A 71 12.69 15.74 -14.97
CA GLU A 71 13.94 15.36 -14.34
C GLU A 71 14.24 13.89 -14.65
N VAL A 72 15.35 13.66 -15.34
CA VAL A 72 15.83 12.31 -15.66
C VAL A 72 16.87 11.96 -14.62
N THR A 73 16.45 11.24 -13.57
CA THR A 73 17.36 10.68 -12.58
C THR A 73 17.73 9.25 -12.98
N GLY A 74 18.88 8.75 -12.52
CA GLY A 74 19.38 7.41 -12.87
C GLY A 74 18.45 6.23 -12.50
N GLN A 75 17.33 6.50 -11.84
CA GLN A 75 16.35 5.53 -11.34
C GLN A 75 14.95 5.71 -11.97
N GLY A 76 14.73 6.68 -12.85
CA GLY A 76 13.44 6.84 -13.53
C GLY A 76 13.22 8.20 -14.19
N PHE A 77 12.09 8.29 -14.91
CA PHE A 77 11.60 9.51 -15.54
C PHE A 77 10.54 10.15 -14.64
N ASN A 78 10.84 11.29 -14.02
CA ASN A 78 9.88 11.99 -13.17
C ASN A 78 9.38 13.25 -13.87
N VAL A 79 8.06 13.43 -13.90
CA VAL A 79 7.40 14.55 -14.57
C VAL A 79 6.61 15.33 -13.54
N HIS A 80 6.97 16.60 -13.34
CA HIS A 80 6.29 17.50 -12.43
C HIS A 80 5.48 18.53 -13.23
N PHE A 81 4.21 18.71 -12.85
CA PHE A 81 3.27 19.64 -13.48
C PHE A 81 2.78 20.65 -12.45
N GLY A 82 2.80 21.93 -12.81
CA GLY A 82 2.48 23.02 -11.90
C GLY A 82 3.74 23.48 -11.17
N GLY A 83 4.10 24.75 -11.42
CA GLY A 83 5.20 25.43 -10.73
C GLY A 83 5.19 25.10 -9.26
N GLY A 84 6.34 24.63 -8.77
CA GLY A 84 6.48 23.86 -7.54
C GLY A 84 5.41 24.17 -6.52
N LEU A 85 4.58 23.16 -6.21
CA LEU A 85 3.82 23.13 -4.95
C LEU A 85 4.76 23.69 -3.90
N SER A 86 4.47 24.89 -3.41
CA SER A 86 5.36 25.57 -2.47
C SER A 86 5.65 24.57 -1.37
N GLU A 87 6.91 24.38 -1.01
CA GLU A 87 7.34 23.37 -0.04
C GLU A 87 6.46 23.39 1.22
N GLN A 88 5.99 24.59 1.60
CA GLN A 88 5.00 24.86 2.64
C GLN A 88 3.63 24.19 2.47
N GLN A 89 3.05 24.14 1.26
CA GLN A 89 1.77 23.46 0.99
C GLN A 89 1.92 21.94 1.04
N LEU A 90 3.03 21.42 0.51
CA LEU A 90 3.33 19.99 0.62
C LEU A 90 3.55 19.60 2.07
N GLN A 91 4.30 20.41 2.82
CA GLN A 91 4.59 20.18 4.23
C GLN A 91 3.33 20.26 5.09
N ALA A 92 2.44 21.24 4.84
CA ALA A 92 1.15 21.33 5.52
C ALA A 92 0.26 20.11 5.25
N ALA A 93 0.21 19.62 4.00
CA ALA A 93 -0.55 18.43 3.66
C ALA A 93 0.04 17.15 4.29
N VAL A 94 1.37 17.05 4.37
CA VAL A 94 2.05 15.93 5.04
C VAL A 94 1.80 15.97 6.54
N ASP A 95 1.90 17.14 7.18
CA ASP A 95 1.67 17.31 8.62
C ASP A 95 0.23 16.97 9.00
N GLU A 96 -0.75 17.37 8.18
CA GLU A 96 -2.16 16.99 8.37
C GLU A 96 -2.35 15.47 8.31
N LYS A 97 -1.73 14.80 7.32
CA LYS A 97 -1.80 13.34 7.16
C LYS A 97 -1.08 12.61 8.29
N MET A 98 0.08 13.11 8.73
CA MET A 98 0.83 12.56 9.85
C MET A 98 0.08 12.72 11.16
N ALA A 99 -0.58 13.86 11.39
CA ALA A 99 -1.42 14.08 12.57
C ALA A 99 -2.63 13.12 12.59
N ALA A 100 -3.30 12.94 11.45
CA ALA A 100 -4.40 11.99 11.31
C ALA A 100 -3.95 10.55 11.58
N LEU A 101 -2.81 10.13 11.00
CA LEU A 101 -2.24 8.81 11.22
C LEU A 101 -1.81 8.59 12.68
N ALA A 102 -1.21 9.59 13.32
CA ALA A 102 -0.80 9.50 14.72
C ALA A 102 -2.02 9.33 15.65
N ALA A 103 -3.10 10.06 15.39
CA ALA A 103 -4.35 9.93 16.15
C ALA A 103 -4.99 8.55 15.96
N GLU A 104 -5.02 8.03 14.73
CA GLU A 104 -5.57 6.70 14.42
C GLU A 104 -4.73 5.59 15.06
N GLN A 105 -3.40 5.66 14.94
CA GLN A 105 -2.48 4.71 15.56
C GLN A 105 -2.59 4.71 17.08
N GLN A 106 -2.71 5.88 17.72
CA GLN A 106 -2.89 5.97 19.17
C GLN A 106 -4.18 5.27 19.62
N LEU A 107 -5.28 5.47 18.89
CA LEU A 107 -6.56 4.84 19.21
C LEU A 107 -6.49 3.32 18.99
N GLN A 108 -5.86 2.87 17.91
CA GLN A 108 -5.67 1.45 17.64
C GLN A 108 -4.79 0.77 18.70
N LEU A 109 -3.70 1.41 19.11
CA LEU A 109 -2.81 0.93 20.18
C LEU A 109 -3.53 0.89 21.52
N ALA A 110 -4.34 1.90 21.84
CA ALA A 110 -5.14 1.93 23.07
C ALA A 110 -6.15 0.78 23.11
N ASN A 111 -6.86 0.54 22.00
CA ASN A 111 -7.78 -0.60 21.89
C ASN A 111 -7.05 -1.94 21.99
N TYR A 112 -5.90 -2.08 21.32
CA TYR A 112 -5.09 -3.28 21.40
C TYR A 112 -4.61 -3.54 22.83
N ALA A 113 -4.12 -2.52 23.53
CA ALA A 113 -3.69 -2.62 24.92
C ALA A 113 -4.85 -2.97 25.88
N ALA A 114 -6.04 -2.41 25.64
CA ALA A 114 -7.23 -2.73 26.42
C ALA A 114 -7.65 -4.20 26.24
N ASN A 115 -7.69 -4.69 25.00
CA ASN A 115 -8.03 -6.08 24.69
C ASN A 115 -6.99 -7.04 25.29
N LEU A 116 -5.69 -6.77 25.11
CA LEU A 116 -4.63 -7.61 25.66
C LEU A 116 -4.71 -7.74 27.19
N ARG A 117 -5.05 -6.64 27.86
CA ARG A 117 -5.24 -6.62 29.31
C ARG A 117 -6.45 -7.44 29.74
N GLN A 118 -7.54 -7.35 28.98
CA GLN A 118 -8.75 -8.11 29.26
C GLN A 118 -8.52 -9.61 29.04
N ASP A 119 -7.93 -10.01 27.92
CA ASP A 119 -7.58 -11.40 27.61
C ASP A 119 -6.67 -11.98 28.71
N PHE A 120 -5.64 -11.24 29.12
CA PHE A 120 -4.73 -11.68 30.19
C PHE A 120 -5.45 -11.83 31.53
N SER A 121 -6.37 -10.92 31.86
CA SER A 121 -7.21 -11.00 33.05
C SER A 121 -8.05 -12.29 33.06
N ASP A 122 -8.69 -12.58 31.94
CA ASP A 122 -9.61 -13.70 31.79
C ASP A 122 -8.85 -15.04 31.80
N ASP A 123 -7.70 -15.11 31.13
CA ASP A 123 -6.80 -16.27 31.12
C ASP A 123 -6.26 -16.58 32.52
N VAL A 124 -5.82 -15.55 33.26
CA VAL A 124 -5.33 -15.72 34.64
C VAL A 124 -6.47 -16.15 35.56
N ALA A 125 -7.67 -15.60 35.40
CA ALA A 125 -8.84 -16.00 36.17
C ALA A 125 -9.19 -17.48 35.91
N ALA A 126 -9.20 -17.91 34.64
CA ALA A 126 -9.47 -19.28 34.26
C ALA A 126 -8.41 -20.26 34.79
N ALA A 127 -7.12 -19.91 34.65
CA ALA A 127 -6.02 -20.71 35.18
C ALA A 127 -6.10 -20.86 36.71
N ASN A 128 -6.41 -19.78 37.44
CA ASN A 128 -6.60 -19.83 38.89
C ASN A 128 -7.78 -20.72 39.29
N GLN A 129 -8.90 -20.65 38.56
CA GLN A 129 -10.05 -21.54 38.82
C GLN A 129 -9.68 -23.01 38.60
N GLN A 130 -8.91 -23.32 37.56
CA GLN A 130 -8.44 -24.68 37.30
C GLN A 130 -7.52 -25.19 38.41
N LEU A 131 -6.57 -24.36 38.86
CA LEU A 131 -5.68 -24.71 39.98
C LEU A 131 -6.47 -24.94 41.26
N VAL A 132 -7.41 -24.06 41.59
CA VAL A 132 -8.27 -24.21 42.77
C VAL A 132 -9.12 -25.48 42.67
N ASN A 133 -9.74 -25.74 41.51
CA ASN A 133 -10.52 -26.97 41.30
C ASN A 133 -9.67 -28.23 41.40
N TYR A 134 -8.46 -28.20 40.85
CA TYR A 134 -7.50 -29.29 40.98
C TYR A 134 -7.15 -29.53 42.44
N VAL A 135 -6.73 -28.49 43.18
CA VAL A 135 -6.38 -28.61 44.61
C VAL A 135 -7.57 -29.09 45.43
N LEU A 136 -8.78 -28.58 45.20
CA LEU A 136 -9.98 -29.01 45.92
C LEU A 136 -10.35 -30.46 45.61
N THR A 137 -10.26 -30.87 44.35
CA THR A 137 -10.57 -32.25 43.93
C THR A 137 -9.54 -33.22 44.47
N THR A 138 -8.25 -32.89 44.35
CA THR A 138 -7.15 -33.68 44.91
C THR A 138 -7.29 -33.79 46.42
N ASN A 139 -7.55 -32.70 47.15
CA ASN A 139 -7.71 -32.76 48.60
C ASN A 139 -8.93 -33.60 49.02
N ARG A 140 -10.03 -33.58 48.26
CA ARG A 140 -11.19 -34.46 48.50
C ARG A 140 -10.84 -35.92 48.28
N ASN A 141 -10.09 -36.23 47.22
CA ASN A 141 -9.65 -37.58 46.92
C ASN A 141 -8.67 -38.11 47.98
N GLU A 142 -7.67 -37.31 48.37
CA GLU A 142 -6.72 -37.64 49.45
C GLU A 142 -7.45 -37.91 50.75
N ARG A 143 -8.42 -37.05 51.14
CA ARG A 143 -9.23 -37.30 52.35
C ARG A 143 -10.08 -38.56 52.27
N GLN A 144 -10.55 -38.92 51.08
CA GLN A 144 -11.32 -40.15 50.91
C GLN A 144 -10.41 -41.38 51.07
N GLU A 145 -9.23 -41.35 50.48
CA GLU A 145 -8.20 -42.39 50.60
C GLU A 145 -7.73 -42.52 52.06
N ASP A 146 -7.41 -41.41 52.72
CA ASP A 146 -7.04 -41.37 54.14
C ASP A 146 -8.13 -41.98 55.03
N MET A 147 -9.40 -41.66 54.76
CA MET A 147 -10.54 -42.21 55.52
C MET A 147 -10.72 -43.70 55.27
N GLU A 148 -10.50 -44.17 54.04
CA GLU A 148 -10.54 -45.59 53.71
C GLU A 148 -9.44 -46.35 54.47
N ASP A 149 -8.23 -45.81 54.51
CA ASP A 149 -7.11 -46.38 55.25
C ASP A 149 -7.37 -46.39 56.76
N LEU A 150 -7.96 -45.32 57.31
CA LEU A 150 -8.38 -45.30 58.72
C LEU A 150 -9.40 -46.40 59.02
N ILE A 151 -10.39 -46.62 58.15
CA ILE A 151 -11.39 -47.68 58.34
C ILE A 151 -10.74 -49.06 58.30
N ARG A 152 -9.83 -49.30 57.33
CA ARG A 152 -9.07 -50.56 57.22
C ARG A 152 -8.24 -50.79 58.48
N TYR A 153 -7.54 -49.77 58.96
CA TYR A 153 -6.73 -49.84 60.18
C TYR A 153 -7.57 -50.19 61.41
N VAL A 154 -8.72 -49.51 61.61
CA VAL A 154 -9.61 -49.79 62.74
C VAL A 154 -10.19 -51.21 62.67
N ASN A 155 -10.54 -51.69 61.48
CA ASN A 155 -11.04 -53.05 61.32
C ASN A 155 -9.95 -54.10 61.62
N ALA A 156 -8.72 -53.89 61.17
CA ALA A 156 -7.59 -54.75 61.51
C ALA A 156 -7.35 -54.79 63.02
N GLN A 157 -7.33 -53.62 63.68
CA GLN A 157 -7.19 -53.55 65.14
C GLN A 157 -8.32 -54.30 65.88
N ARG A 158 -9.56 -54.19 65.40
CA ARG A 158 -10.70 -54.91 66.00
C ARG A 158 -10.60 -56.42 65.83
N GLU A 159 -10.06 -56.90 64.71
CA GLU A 159 -9.83 -58.32 64.48
C GLU A 159 -8.76 -58.84 65.44
N ASP A 160 -7.63 -58.14 65.54
CA ASP A 160 -6.55 -58.46 66.45
C ASP A 160 -7.02 -58.47 67.92
N ASP A 161 -7.78 -57.46 68.33
CA ASP A 161 -8.35 -57.36 69.68
C ASP A 161 -9.31 -58.53 69.98
N GLN A 162 -10.13 -58.94 69.01
CA GLN A 162 -11.03 -60.10 69.16
C GLN A 162 -10.25 -61.41 69.34
N VAL A 163 -9.21 -61.63 68.54
CA VAL A 163 -8.35 -62.82 68.67
C VAL A 163 -7.64 -62.81 70.02
N TYR A 164 -7.11 -61.66 70.44
CA TYR A 164 -6.45 -61.50 71.73
C TYR A 164 -7.38 -61.81 72.91
N LEU A 165 -8.60 -61.27 72.91
CA LEU A 165 -9.61 -61.54 73.93
C LEU A 165 -10.02 -63.02 73.95
N ALA A 166 -10.17 -63.66 72.79
CA ALA A 166 -10.47 -65.08 72.69
C ALA A 166 -9.36 -65.94 73.33
N HIS A 167 -8.09 -65.59 73.10
CA HIS A 167 -6.97 -66.26 73.75
C HIS A 167 -6.97 -66.06 75.27
N GLN A 168 -7.20 -64.84 75.77
CA GLN A 168 -7.29 -64.59 77.22
C GLN A 168 -8.43 -65.39 77.85
N LEU A 169 -9.61 -65.41 77.24
CA LEU A 169 -10.74 -66.19 77.72
C LEU A 169 -10.44 -67.69 77.76
N SER A 170 -9.76 -68.23 76.73
CA SER A 170 -9.32 -69.64 76.73
C SER A 170 -8.33 -69.95 77.85
N GLN A 171 -7.40 -69.03 78.14
CA GLN A 171 -6.41 -69.19 79.22
C GLN A 171 -7.08 -69.16 80.59
N VAL A 172 -7.95 -68.18 80.84
CA VAL A 172 -8.70 -68.07 82.11
C VAL A 172 -9.61 -69.27 82.31
N THR A 173 -10.31 -69.72 81.26
CA THR A 173 -11.17 -70.91 81.33
C THR A 173 -10.35 -72.16 81.64
N GLY A 174 -9.18 -72.33 81.02
CA GLY A 174 -8.26 -73.43 81.32
C GLY A 174 -7.78 -73.43 82.77
N GLN A 175 -7.39 -72.26 83.29
CA GLN A 175 -6.97 -72.09 84.70
C GLN A 175 -8.11 -72.40 85.69
N LEU A 176 -9.33 -71.94 85.40
CA LEU A 176 -10.49 -72.22 86.25
C LEU A 176 -10.85 -73.72 86.25
N LEU A 177 -10.76 -74.39 85.11
CA LEU A 177 -10.99 -75.83 85.02
C LEU A 177 -9.92 -76.64 85.79
N GLU A 178 -8.65 -76.23 85.76
CA GLU A 178 -7.59 -76.80 86.62
C GLU A 178 -7.83 -76.52 88.12
N GLN A 179 -8.60 -75.47 88.47
CA GLN A 179 -8.86 -75.07 89.86
C GLN A 179 -10.11 -75.74 90.48
N ASP A 180 -11.15 -76.03 89.68
CA ASP A 180 -12.48 -76.49 90.15
C ASP A 180 -12.73 -78.01 90.11
N GLY A 181 -11.80 -78.85 89.63
CA GLY A 181 -11.89 -80.31 89.88
C GLY A 181 -10.99 -81.23 89.06
N LEU A 182 -10.17 -82.02 89.79
CA LEU A 182 -9.17 -83.04 89.43
C LEU A 182 -7.72 -82.56 89.41
#